data_AF-A0A380MZS6-F1
#
_entry.id   AF-A0A380MZS6-F1
#
_cell.length_a   1.000
_cell.length_b   1.000
_cell.length_c   1.000
_cell.angle_alpha   90.00
_cell.angle_beta   90.00
_cell.angle_gamma   90.00
#
_symmetry.space_group_name_H-M   'P 1'
#
loop_
_entity.id
_entity.type
_entity.pdbx_description
1 polymer ?
#
loop_
_entity_poly.entity_id
_entity_poly.type
_entity_poly.pdbx_seq_one_letter_code
_entity_poly.pdbx_strand_id
1 'polypeptide(L)'
;MRLPAQFQATNIRPYDERLHHDITQRKNNSLKHINERNLGYFEQETQKLDEWADDLKLGLETAIKEVDYQIKEIRHNATTAATLEEKLHYQKQQRELEGKRNKLRRELYDKQDAIDAKRNELIEQLEAQLEQKVTEKILFQIEWEMM
;
A
#
# COMPACT_ATOMS: atom_id res chain seq x y z
N MET A 1 21.37 23.69 -43.94
CA MET A 1 22.84 23.48 -43.98
C MET A 1 23.12 22.05 -43.56
N ARG A 2 23.92 21.30 -44.32
CA ARG A 2 24.39 19.96 -43.92
C ARG A 2 25.77 20.14 -43.29
N LEU A 3 25.90 19.83 -42.00
CA LEU A 3 27.21 19.79 -41.35
C LEU A 3 27.91 18.51 -41.82
N PRO A 4 29.18 18.58 -42.26
CA PRO A 4 29.93 17.38 -42.64
C PRO A 4 30.18 16.55 -41.37
N ALA A 5 29.64 15.33 -41.35
CA ALA A 5 29.90 14.33 -40.31
C ALA A 5 30.60 13.13 -40.96
N GLN A 6 31.68 12.65 -40.33
CA GLN A 6 32.38 11.44 -40.76
C GLN A 6 32.11 10.31 -39.76
N PHE A 7 31.73 9.14 -40.26
CA PHE A 7 31.55 7.95 -39.44
C PHE A 7 32.89 7.20 -39.35
N GLN A 8 33.48 7.14 -38.15
CA GLN A 8 34.66 6.32 -37.89
C GLN A 8 34.25 4.99 -37.25
N ALA A 9 34.81 3.88 -37.74
CA ALA A 9 34.62 2.56 -37.16
C ALA A 9 35.22 2.50 -35.73
N THR A 10 34.51 1.79 -34.87
CA THR A 10 34.56 1.74 -33.41
C THR A 10 35.97 1.64 -32.80
N ASN A 11 36.62 2.77 -32.60
CA ASN A 11 37.57 2.95 -31.50
C ASN A 11 36.90 3.92 -30.53
N ILE A 12 36.08 3.39 -29.62
CA ILE A 12 35.54 4.17 -28.50
C ILE A 12 36.76 4.60 -27.69
N ARG A 13 37.19 5.85 -27.87
CA ARG A 13 38.20 6.44 -26.99
C ARG A 13 37.62 6.42 -25.57
N PRO A 14 38.42 6.06 -24.54
CA PRO A 14 37.95 6.17 -23.17
C PRO A 14 37.47 7.60 -22.94
N TYR A 15 36.31 7.74 -22.29
CA TYR A 15 35.68 9.03 -22.01
C TYR A 15 36.70 10.08 -21.57
N ASP A 16 36.55 11.31 -22.03
CA ASP A 16 37.09 12.46 -21.29
C ASP A 16 36.52 12.38 -19.86
N GLU A 17 37.37 12.41 -18.83
CA GLU A 17 36.98 12.25 -17.42
C GLU A 17 35.82 13.19 -17.05
N ARG A 18 35.79 14.37 -17.67
CA ARG A 18 34.73 15.37 -17.49
C ARG A 18 33.38 14.90 -18.02
N LEU A 19 33.35 14.27 -19.19
CA LEU A 19 32.12 13.74 -19.78
C LEU A 19 31.60 12.55 -18.97
N HIS A 20 32.49 11.65 -18.54
CA HIS A 20 32.11 10.52 -17.69
C HIS A 20 31.54 11.00 -16.34
N HIS A 21 32.17 12.00 -15.74
CA HIS A 21 31.70 12.60 -14.51
C HIS A 21 30.32 13.23 -14.68
N ASP A 22 30.09 14.03 -15.73
CA ASP A 22 28.79 14.67 -15.98
C ASP A 22 27.66 13.64 -16.22
N ILE A 23 27.92 12.59 -17.02
CA ILE A 23 26.95 11.49 -17.23
C ILE A 23 26.60 10.82 -15.90
N THR A 24 27.61 10.51 -15.08
CA THR A 24 27.42 9.88 -13.77
C THR A 24 26.62 10.77 -12.81
N GLN A 25 26.91 12.07 -12.77
CA GLN A 25 26.17 13.04 -11.96
C GLN A 25 24.70 13.13 -12.38
N ARG A 26 24.42 13.26 -13.68
CA ARG A 26 23.04 13.33 -14.19
C ARG A 26 22.25 12.05 -13.92
N LYS A 27 22.90 10.90 -14.06
CA LYS A 27 22.32 9.58 -13.73
C LYS A 27 21.96 9.52 -12.25
N ASN A 28 22.89 9.86 -11.36
CA ASN A 28 22.66 9.86 -9.92
C ASN A 28 21.54 10.82 -9.51
N ASN A 29 21.50 12.02 -10.09
CA ASN A 29 20.42 12.98 -9.86
C ASN A 29 19.06 12.44 -10.31
N SER A 30 19.02 11.78 -11.46
CA SER A 30 17.78 11.16 -11.97
C SER A 30 17.30 10.03 -11.06
N LEU A 31 18.20 9.16 -10.62
CA LEU A 31 17.90 8.08 -9.68
C LEU A 31 17.42 8.61 -8.32
N LYS A 32 18.07 9.66 -7.81
CA LYS A 32 17.65 10.32 -6.58
C LYS A 32 16.23 10.86 -6.68
N HIS A 33 15.91 11.55 -7.77
CA HIS A 33 14.56 12.08 -8.00
C HIS A 33 13.50 10.98 -8.15
N ILE A 34 13.84 9.84 -8.75
CA ILE A 34 12.96 8.66 -8.80
C ILE A 34 12.70 8.13 -7.38
N ASN A 35 13.75 7.95 -6.58
CA ASN A 35 13.63 7.46 -5.20
C ASN A 35 12.82 8.40 -4.30
N GLU A 36 13.02 9.72 -4.42
CA GLU A 36 12.23 10.72 -3.68
C GLU A 36 10.74 10.63 -4.03
N ARG A 37 10.42 10.44 -5.31
CA ARG A 37 9.02 10.22 -5.73
C ARG A 37 8.45 8.92 -5.22
N ASN A 38 9.22 7.82 -5.31
CA ASN A 38 8.79 6.51 -4.83
C ASN A 38 8.52 6.53 -3.32
N LEU A 39 9.37 7.21 -2.54
CA LEU A 39 9.17 7.41 -1.11
C LEU A 39 7.85 8.16 -0.85
N GLY A 40 7.60 9.27 -1.55
CA GLY A 40 6.36 10.02 -1.39
C GLY A 40 5.10 9.22 -1.75
N TYR A 41 5.16 8.38 -2.80
CA TYR A 41 4.05 7.47 -3.12
C TYR A 41 3.84 6.41 -2.04
N PHE A 42 4.92 5.82 -1.52
CA PHE A 42 4.86 4.80 -0.48
C PHE A 42 4.28 5.36 0.84
N GLU A 43 4.73 6.55 1.26
CA GLU A 43 4.21 7.24 2.44
C GLU A 43 2.71 7.51 2.32
N GLN A 44 2.27 8.02 1.16
CA GLN A 44 0.84 8.28 0.92
C GLN A 44 -0.01 7.01 0.95
N GLU A 45 0.47 5.93 0.34
CA GLU A 45 -0.30 4.68 0.30
C GLU A 45 -0.35 3.99 1.66
N THR A 46 0.75 4.06 2.42
CA THR A 46 0.79 3.60 3.82
C THR A 46 -0.19 4.39 4.68
N GLN A 47 -0.18 5.73 4.58
CA GLN A 47 -1.09 6.58 5.33
C GLN A 47 -2.56 6.28 5.02
N LYS A 48 -2.91 6.12 3.73
CA LYS A 48 -4.28 5.75 3.34
C LYS A 48 -4.70 4.39 3.91
N LEU A 49 -3.81 3.41 3.90
CA LEU A 49 -4.10 2.10 4.48
C LEU A 49 -4.32 2.20 5.99
N ASP A 50 -3.53 3.01 6.69
CA ASP A 50 -3.66 3.23 8.13
C ASP A 50 -4.99 3.94 8.47
N GLU A 51 -5.32 5.02 7.77
CA GLU A 51 -6.59 5.73 7.94
C GLU A 51 -7.79 4.82 7.66
N TRP A 52 -7.72 4.06 6.56
CA TRP A 52 -8.76 3.11 6.21
C TRP A 52 -8.89 1.97 7.23
N ALA A 53 -7.77 1.49 7.78
CA ALA A 53 -7.74 0.48 8.83
C ALA A 53 -8.43 0.97 10.10
N ASP A 54 -8.14 2.21 10.51
CA ASP A 54 -8.72 2.84 11.69
C ASP A 54 -10.23 3.04 11.53
N ASP A 55 -10.68 3.56 10.39
CA ASP A 55 -12.10 3.75 10.08
C ASP A 55 -12.86 2.42 10.10
N LEU A 56 -12.30 1.39 9.45
CA LEU A 56 -12.91 0.07 9.39
C LEU A 56 -13.00 -0.59 10.78
N LYS A 57 -11.92 -0.50 11.55
CA LYS A 57 -11.87 -1.01 12.92
C LYS A 57 -12.90 -0.32 13.80
N LEU A 58 -12.97 1.02 13.76
CA LEU A 58 -13.93 1.79 14.54
C LEU A 58 -15.37 1.44 14.16
N GLY A 59 -15.65 1.28 12.86
CA GLY A 59 -16.96 0.88 12.37
C GLY A 59 -17.39 -0.50 12.90
N LEU A 60 -16.50 -1.48 12.85
CA LEU A 60 -16.75 -2.84 13.35
C LEU A 60 -16.86 -2.88 14.89
N GLU A 61 -16.01 -2.17 15.62
CA GLU A 61 -16.11 -2.07 17.08
C GLU A 61 -17.42 -1.42 17.52
N THR A 62 -17.86 -0.38 16.81
CA THR A 62 -19.15 0.28 17.07
C THR A 62 -20.31 -0.68 16.79
N ALA A 63 -20.28 -1.41 15.67
CA ALA A 63 -21.29 -2.41 15.36
C ALA A 63 -21.35 -3.54 16.40
N ILE A 64 -20.20 -3.99 16.92
CA ILE A 64 -20.13 -5.00 17.99
C ILE A 64 -20.74 -4.45 19.29
N LYS A 65 -20.40 -3.21 19.67
CA LYS A 65 -20.96 -2.55 20.86
C LYS A 65 -22.48 -2.41 20.77
N GLU A 66 -22.99 -2.04 19.60
CA GLU A 66 -24.43 -1.95 19.35
C GLU A 66 -25.13 -3.30 19.51
N VAL A 67 -24.55 -4.37 18.97
CA VAL A 67 -25.10 -5.74 19.17
C VAL A 67 -25.05 -6.14 20.65
N ASP A 68 -23.98 -5.81 21.37
CA ASP A 68 -23.89 -6.09 22.82
C ASP A 68 -24.94 -5.30 23.62
N TYR A 69 -25.30 -4.08 23.21
CA TYR A 69 -26.40 -3.31 23.79
C TYR A 69 -27.75 -4.01 23.55
N GLN A 70 -28.04 -4.40 22.30
CA GLN A 70 -29.26 -5.12 21.94
C GLN A 70 -29.40 -6.45 22.70
N ILE A 71 -28.29 -7.19 22.90
CA ILE A 71 -28.30 -8.42 23.72
C ILE A 71 -28.70 -8.11 25.16
N LYS A 72 -28.21 -7.02 25.76
CA LYS A 72 -28.60 -6.60 27.12
C LYS A 72 -30.08 -6.25 27.19
N GLU A 73 -30.59 -5.52 26.21
CA GLU A 73 -32.00 -5.13 26.14
C GLU A 73 -32.91 -6.37 26.03
N ILE A 74 -32.57 -7.32 25.15
CA ILE A 74 -33.32 -8.58 25.02
C ILE A 74 -33.31 -9.38 26.33
N ARG A 75 -32.18 -9.43 27.04
CA ARG A 75 -32.11 -10.09 28.35
C ARG A 75 -32.98 -9.41 29.39
N HIS A 76 -33.05 -8.08 29.37
CA HIS A 76 -33.93 -7.32 30.24
C HIS A 76 -35.40 -7.66 29.95
N ASN A 77 -35.81 -7.62 28.68
CA ASN A 77 -37.18 -7.93 28.24
C ASN A 77 -37.55 -9.41 28.49
N ALA A 78 -36.60 -10.33 28.38
CA ALA A 78 -36.81 -11.74 28.73
C ALA A 78 -37.09 -11.96 30.22
N THR A 79 -36.60 -11.07 31.09
CA THR A 79 -36.81 -11.13 32.54
C THR A 79 -38.24 -10.73 32.91
N THR A 80 -38.83 -9.80 32.18
CA THR A 80 -40.21 -9.30 32.37
C THR A 80 -41.27 -10.10 31.59
N ALA A 81 -40.87 -11.06 30.76
CA ALA A 81 -41.76 -11.90 29.97
C ALA A 81 -42.72 -12.72 30.84
N ALA A 82 -44.03 -12.64 30.53
CA ALA A 82 -45.10 -13.27 31.29
C ALA A 82 -45.41 -14.69 30.81
N THR A 83 -45.09 -15.01 29.55
CA THR A 83 -45.43 -16.30 28.93
C THR A 83 -44.21 -17.10 28.49
N LEU A 84 -44.38 -18.42 28.34
CA LEU A 84 -43.35 -19.31 27.83
C LEU A 84 -43.00 -19.00 26.36
N GLU A 85 -43.99 -18.61 25.55
CA GLU A 85 -43.80 -18.20 24.15
C GLU A 85 -42.95 -16.94 24.05
N GLU A 86 -43.20 -15.93 24.90
CA GLU A 86 -42.37 -14.72 24.96
C GLU A 86 -40.93 -15.05 25.37
N LYS A 87 -40.73 -15.90 26.38
CA LYS A 87 -39.39 -16.35 26.78
C LYS A 87 -38.65 -17.06 25.65
N LEU A 88 -39.33 -17.95 24.93
CA LEU A 88 -38.76 -18.65 23.78
C LEU A 88 -38.41 -17.68 22.64
N HIS A 89 -39.26 -16.68 22.41
CA HIS A 89 -39.03 -15.64 21.41
C HIS A 89 -37.77 -14.82 21.73
N TYR A 90 -37.63 -14.32 22.96
CA TYR A 90 -36.43 -13.60 23.38
C TYR A 90 -35.17 -14.46 23.34
N GLN A 91 -35.26 -15.75 23.71
CA GLN A 91 -34.13 -16.68 23.62
C GLN A 91 -33.66 -16.89 22.18
N LYS A 92 -34.59 -16.99 21.21
CA LYS A 92 -34.25 -17.08 19.78
C LYS A 92 -33.56 -15.82 19.29
N GLN A 93 -34.13 -14.64 19.57
CA GLN A 93 -33.51 -13.37 19.18
C GLN A 93 -32.13 -13.18 19.82
N GLN A 94 -31.94 -13.55 21.09
CA GLN A 94 -30.64 -13.49 21.75
C GLN A 94 -29.61 -14.35 20.99
N ARG A 95 -29.98 -15.58 20.60
CA ARG A 95 -29.09 -16.48 19.83
C ARG A 95 -28.71 -15.90 18.47
N GLU A 96 -29.65 -15.24 17.79
CA GLU A 96 -29.38 -14.57 16.52
C GLU A 96 -28.39 -13.41 16.68
N LEU A 97 -28.57 -12.56 17.68
CA LEU A 97 -27.65 -11.47 17.98
C LEU A 97 -26.26 -11.98 18.40
N GLU A 98 -26.18 -13.03 19.20
CA GLU A 98 -24.90 -13.68 19.55
C GLU A 98 -24.19 -14.23 18.32
N GLY A 99 -24.94 -14.81 17.36
CA GLY A 99 -24.43 -15.21 16.06
C GLY A 99 -23.87 -14.04 15.25
N LYS A 100 -24.61 -12.92 15.19
CA LYS A 100 -24.19 -11.69 14.52
C LYS A 100 -22.92 -11.12 15.15
N ARG A 101 -22.83 -11.05 16.48
CA ARG A 101 -21.63 -10.61 17.21
C ARG A 101 -20.41 -11.46 16.87
N ASN A 102 -20.57 -12.78 16.87
CA ASN A 102 -19.48 -13.70 16.54
C ASN A 102 -19.03 -13.58 15.07
N LYS A 103 -19.94 -13.23 14.16
CA LYS A 103 -19.58 -12.93 12.76
C LYS A 103 -18.78 -11.64 12.67
N LEU A 104 -19.25 -10.56 13.31
CA LEU A 104 -18.55 -9.26 13.32
C LEU A 104 -17.15 -9.36 13.94
N ARG A 105 -16.99 -10.13 15.03
CA ARG A 105 -15.67 -10.37 15.62
C ARG A 105 -14.72 -11.10 14.67
N ARG A 106 -15.20 -12.12 13.95
CA ARG A 106 -14.38 -12.81 12.94
C ARG A 106 -13.99 -11.86 11.81
N GLU A 107 -14.96 -11.09 11.32
CA GLU A 107 -14.71 -10.09 10.28
C GLU A 107 -13.67 -9.06 10.71
N LEU A 108 -13.67 -8.63 11.99
CA LEU A 108 -12.63 -7.73 12.51
C LEU A 108 -11.23 -8.34 12.37
N TYR A 109 -11.05 -9.60 12.73
CA TYR A 109 -9.76 -10.29 12.58
C TYR A 109 -9.39 -10.50 11.11
N ASP A 110 -10.33 -10.98 10.29
CA ASP A 110 -10.08 -11.21 8.85
C ASP A 110 -9.65 -9.92 8.13
N LYS A 111 -10.24 -8.78 8.52
CA LYS A 111 -9.87 -7.47 7.97
C LYS A 111 -8.51 -6.99 8.47
N GLN A 112 -8.17 -7.24 9.73
CA GLN A 112 -6.84 -6.94 10.26
C GLN A 112 -5.76 -7.71 9.49
N ASP A 113 -5.95 -9.01 9.33
CA ASP A 113 -5.01 -9.86 8.58
C ASP A 113 -4.86 -9.39 7.12
N ALA A 114 -5.97 -8.98 6.49
CA ALA A 114 -5.94 -8.45 5.13
C ALA A 114 -5.20 -7.10 5.00
N ILE A 115 -5.30 -6.23 6.01
CA ILE A 115 -4.56 -4.96 6.05
C ILE A 115 -3.06 -5.23 6.21
N ASP A 116 -2.69 -6.13 7.12
CA ASP A 116 -1.29 -6.49 7.35
C ASP A 116 -0.67 -7.17 6.12
N ALA A 117 -1.43 -8.01 5.43
CA ALA A 117 -1.00 -8.59 4.14
C ALA A 117 -0.73 -7.50 3.08
N LYS A 118 -1.60 -6.49 2.96
CA LYS A 118 -1.39 -5.36 2.04
C LYS A 118 -0.19 -4.50 2.41
N ARG A 119 0.05 -4.27 3.71
CA ARG A 119 1.25 -3.55 4.16
C ARG A 119 2.53 -4.29 3.77
N ASN A 120 2.55 -5.61 3.96
CA ASN A 120 3.69 -6.44 3.54
C ASN A 120 3.88 -6.39 2.01
N GLU A 121 2.80 -6.46 1.23
CA GLU A 121 2.87 -6.34 -0.23
C GLU A 121 3.47 -4.99 -0.67
N LEU A 122 3.10 -3.89 -0.02
CA LEU A 122 3.70 -2.57 -0.30
C LEU A 122 5.19 -2.52 0.01
N ILE A 123 5.63 -3.17 1.10
CA ILE A 123 7.05 -3.27 1.45
C ILE A 123 7.80 -4.06 0.38
N GLU A 124 7.28 -5.22 -0.04
CA GLU A 124 7.89 -6.03 -1.10
C GLU A 124 8.00 -5.25 -2.42
N GLN A 125 6.97 -4.47 -2.77
CA GLN A 125 6.99 -3.59 -3.95
C GLN A 125 8.05 -2.50 -3.83
N LEU A 126 8.21 -1.89 -2.65
CA LEU A 126 9.23 -0.86 -2.40
C LEU A 126 10.65 -1.46 -2.51
N GLU A 127 10.88 -2.63 -1.92
CA GLU A 127 12.14 -3.36 -2.02
C GLU A 127 12.48 -3.70 -3.48
N ALA A 128 11.52 -4.21 -4.25
CA ALA A 128 11.71 -4.50 -5.67
C ALA A 128 12.03 -3.25 -6.51
N GLN A 129 11.45 -2.09 -6.17
CA GLN A 129 11.79 -0.83 -6.84
C GLN A 129 13.19 -0.33 -6.49
N LEU A 130 13.64 -0.53 -5.24
CA LEU A 130 14.99 -0.18 -4.80
C LEU A 130 16.07 -1.07 -5.42
N GLU A 131 15.76 -2.35 -5.67
CA GLU A 131 16.69 -3.31 -6.30
C GLU A 131 16.87 -3.14 -7.82
N GLN A 132 16.20 -2.18 -8.47
CA GLN A 132 16.28 -2.00 -9.92
C GLN A 132 17.72 -1.89 -10.43
N LYS A 133 18.13 -2.89 -11.24
CA LYS A 133 19.43 -2.89 -11.93
C LYS A 133 19.41 -1.91 -13.09
N VAL A 134 20.17 -0.83 -12.98
CA VAL A 134 20.34 0.16 -14.04
C VAL A 134 21.38 -0.35 -15.06
N THR A 135 20.92 -0.74 -16.25
CA THR A 135 21.81 -1.08 -17.37
C THR A 135 22.05 0.12 -18.28
N GLU A 136 23.30 0.35 -18.65
CA GLU A 136 23.71 1.45 -19.50
C GLU A 136 24.34 0.92 -20.79
N LYS A 137 23.94 1.45 -21.94
CA LYS A 137 24.51 1.10 -23.24
C LYS A 137 24.77 2.35 -24.06
N ILE A 138 26.03 2.53 -24.45
CA ILE A 138 26.44 3.61 -25.36
C ILE A 138 25.94 3.27 -26.76
N LEU A 139 25.14 4.16 -27.36
CA LEU A 139 24.64 3.99 -28.72
C LEU A 139 25.54 4.68 -29.76
N PHE A 140 26.02 5.89 -29.45
CA PHE A 140 26.98 6.66 -30.27
C PHE A 140 27.63 7.77 -29.42
N GLN A 141 28.77 8.30 -29.88
CA GLN A 141 29.47 9.46 -29.31
C GLN A 141 29.71 10.49 -30.42
N ILE A 142 29.54 11.77 -30.10
CA ILE A 142 29.77 12.87 -31.04
C ILE A 142 30.85 13.78 -30.46
N GLU A 143 31.88 14.04 -31.23
CA GLU A 143 32.95 14.99 -30.91
C GLU A 143 32.95 16.13 -31.93
N TRP A 144 33.31 17.33 -31.48
CA TRP A 144 33.39 18.53 -32.32
C TRP A 144 34.75 19.18 -32.10
N GLU A 145 35.41 19.56 -33.18
CA GLU A 145 36.61 20.40 -33.14
C GLU A 145 36.23 21.80 -33.63
N MET A 146 36.65 22.82 -32.89
CA MET A 146 36.50 24.21 -33.30
C MET A 146 37.75 24.60 -34.08
N MET A 147 37.58 24.99 -35.35
CA MET A 147 38.61 25.70 -36.13
C MET A 147 38.70 27.17 -35.72
#